data_AF-A0A1V8M261-F1
#
_entry.id   AF-A0A1V8M261-F1
#
_cell.length_a   1.000
_cell.length_b   1.000
_cell.length_c   1.000
_cell.angle_alpha   90.00
_cell.angle_beta   90.00
_cell.angle_gamma   90.00
#
_symmetry.space_group_name_H-M   'P 1'
#
loop_
_entity.id
_entity.type
_entity.pdbx_description
1 polymer ?
#
loop_
_entity_poly.entity_id
_entity_poly.type
_entity_poly.pdbx_seq_one_letter_code
_entity_poly.pdbx_strand_id
1 'polypeptide(L)'
;MGKNQHELLRVLDKPYLPLHNNLSERDIRDYVKKRKISGSTRSDAGRKARDTFASLKKTCRKHGMSFWGYLKSRLLKLEGIPPLSEVIRAAAASV
;
A
#
# COMPACT_ATOMS: atom_id res chain seq x y z
N MET A 1 -9.62 -23.36 -26.67
CA MET A 1 -9.57 -22.20 -25.76
C MET A 1 -8.15 -22.02 -25.22
N GLY A 2 -7.77 -20.81 -24.82
CA GLY A 2 -6.40 -20.50 -24.35
C GLY A 2 -6.10 -21.02 -22.95
N LYS A 3 -4.81 -21.27 -22.66
CA LYS A 3 -4.32 -21.86 -21.39
C LYS A 3 -4.76 -21.11 -20.12
N ASN A 4 -5.06 -19.82 -20.22
CA ASN A 4 -5.38 -18.97 -19.06
C ASN A 4 -6.89 -18.71 -18.90
N GLN A 5 -7.75 -19.48 -19.57
CA GLN A 5 -9.19 -19.27 -19.55
C GLN A 5 -9.77 -19.26 -18.13
N HIS A 6 -9.35 -20.20 -17.28
CA HIS A 6 -9.83 -20.27 -15.90
C HIS A 6 -9.49 -19.00 -15.11
N GLU A 7 -8.31 -18.41 -15.32
CA GLU A 7 -7.88 -17.19 -14.63
C GLU A 7 -8.68 -15.96 -15.11
N LEU A 8 -8.91 -15.86 -16.42
CA LEU A 8 -9.64 -14.73 -17.02
C LEU A 8 -11.13 -14.74 -16.67
N LEU A 9 -11.72 -15.91 -16.42
CA LEU A 9 -13.15 -16.05 -16.10
C LEU A 9 -13.48 -16.00 -14.60
N ARG A 10 -12.48 -15.85 -13.71
CA ARG A 10 -12.66 -15.71 -12.25
C ARG A 10 -13.60 -14.57 -11.83
N VAL A 11 -13.78 -13.57 -12.69
CA VAL A 11 -14.70 -12.47 -12.45
C VAL A 11 -16.17 -12.91 -12.46
N LEU A 12 -16.51 -13.99 -13.17
CA LEU A 12 -17.85 -14.57 -13.15
C LEU A 12 -18.21 -15.12 -11.77
N ASP A 13 -17.23 -15.67 -11.05
CA ASP A 13 -17.40 -16.13 -9.66
C ASP A 13 -17.47 -14.96 -8.66
N LYS A 14 -16.95 -13.78 -9.03
CA LYS A 14 -16.82 -12.59 -8.17
C LYS A 14 -17.21 -11.31 -8.90
N PRO A 15 -18.49 -11.13 -9.26
CA PRO A 15 -18.95 -10.01 -10.08
C PRO A 15 -18.80 -8.64 -9.40
N TYR A 16 -18.63 -8.62 -8.07
CA TYR A 16 -18.37 -7.41 -7.29
C TYR A 16 -16.93 -6.88 -7.45
N LEU A 17 -16.02 -7.67 -8.01
CA LEU A 17 -14.66 -7.21 -8.30
C LEU A 17 -14.62 -6.50 -9.65
N PRO A 18 -13.86 -5.39 -9.77
CA PRO A 18 -13.73 -4.70 -11.04
C PRO A 18 -12.98 -5.55 -12.07
N LEU A 19 -13.41 -5.48 -13.33
CA LEU A 19 -12.75 -6.12 -14.49
C LEU A 19 -11.35 -5.54 -14.80
N HIS A 20 -10.96 -4.45 -14.14
CA HIS A 20 -9.68 -3.77 -14.33
C HIS A 20 -8.83 -3.79 -13.05
N ASN A 21 -7.51 -3.73 -13.22
CA ASN A 21 -6.54 -3.68 -12.13
C ASN A 21 -6.15 -2.25 -11.71
N ASN A 22 -6.90 -1.22 -12.13
CA ASN A 22 -6.57 0.20 -11.95
C ASN A 22 -6.15 0.57 -10.52
N LEU A 23 -6.81 -0.01 -9.51
CA LEU A 23 -6.48 0.22 -8.10
C LEU A 23 -5.06 -0.27 -7.78
N SER A 24 -4.75 -1.50 -8.16
CA SER A 24 -3.43 -2.12 -7.99
C SER A 24 -2.34 -1.36 -8.76
N GLU A 25 -2.62 -0.93 -9.99
CA GLU A 25 -1.68 -0.14 -10.78
C GLU A 25 -1.39 1.23 -10.16
N ARG A 26 -2.43 1.90 -9.68
CA ARG A 26 -2.30 3.18 -8.98
C ARG A 26 -1.46 3.02 -7.72
N ASP A 27 -1.69 1.94 -6.97
CA ASP A 27 -0.93 1.63 -5.77
C ASP A 27 0.55 1.39 -6.09
N ILE A 28 0.91 0.66 -7.15
CA ILE A 28 2.34 0.40 -7.45
C ILE A 28 3.05 1.57 -8.18
N ARG A 29 2.30 2.50 -8.79
CA ARG A 29 2.84 3.58 -9.63
C ARG A 29 3.90 4.44 -8.93
N ASP A 30 3.69 4.80 -7.67
CA ASP A 30 4.66 5.57 -6.86
C ASP A 30 6.01 4.87 -6.79
N TYR A 31 6.01 3.54 -6.59
CA TYR A 31 7.22 2.73 -6.53
C TYR A 31 7.92 2.69 -7.90
N VAL A 32 7.16 2.44 -8.98
CA VAL A 32 7.71 2.38 -10.34
C VAL A 32 8.35 3.70 -10.75
N LYS A 33 7.69 4.84 -10.46
CA LYS A 33 8.24 6.18 -10.70
C LYS A 33 9.55 6.39 -9.94
N LYS A 34 9.57 6.08 -8.64
CA LYS A 34 10.79 6.26 -7.83
C LYS A 34 11.92 5.37 -8.33
N ARG A 35 11.64 4.11 -8.69
CA ARG A 35 12.61 3.17 -9.27
C ARG A 35 13.21 3.70 -10.57
N LYS A 36 12.37 4.24 -11.46
CA LYS A 36 12.79 4.85 -12.73
C LYS A 36 13.75 6.03 -12.52
N ILE A 37 13.43 6.91 -11.56
CA ILE A 37 14.25 8.09 -11.25
C ILE A 37 15.55 7.72 -10.53
N SER A 38 15.52 6.77 -9.60
CA SER A 38 16.67 6.47 -8.73
C SER A 38 17.59 5.35 -9.22
N GLY A 39 17.28 4.69 -10.35
CA GLY A 39 18.04 3.53 -10.81
C GLY A 39 17.98 2.34 -9.85
N SER A 40 16.82 2.08 -9.23
CA SER A 40 16.61 1.02 -8.22
C SER A 40 17.34 1.26 -6.88
N THR A 41 17.57 0.22 -6.09
CA THR A 41 18.28 0.22 -4.79
C THR A 41 19.69 -0.34 -4.94
N ARG A 42 20.68 0.29 -4.30
CA ARG A 42 22.08 -0.19 -4.30
C ARG A 42 22.40 -1.15 -3.16
N SER A 43 21.52 -1.26 -2.16
CA SER A 43 21.71 -2.13 -1.01
C SER A 43 20.38 -2.63 -0.45
N ASP A 44 20.45 -3.73 0.28
CA ASP A 44 19.30 -4.36 0.95
C ASP A 44 18.74 -3.47 2.06
N ALA A 45 19.62 -2.81 2.81
CA ALA A 45 19.22 -1.80 3.80
C ALA A 45 18.46 -0.63 3.15
N GLY A 46 18.94 -0.13 2.02
CA GLY A 46 18.27 0.95 1.27
C GLY A 46 16.92 0.52 0.70
N ARG A 47 16.79 -0.74 0.27
CA ARG A 47 15.51 -1.34 -0.15
C ARG A 47 14.53 -1.43 1.00
N LYS A 48 14.96 -2.04 2.11
CA LYS A 48 14.13 -2.17 3.32
C LYS A 48 13.64 -0.81 3.83
N ALA A 49 14.52 0.19 3.88
CA ALA A 49 14.15 1.55 4.29
C ALA A 49 13.08 2.13 3.35
N ARG A 50 13.32 2.11 2.03
CA ARG A 50 12.35 2.61 1.05
C ARG A 50 10.99 1.93 1.18
N ASP A 51 10.97 0.61 1.20
CA ASP A 51 9.72 -0.17 1.16
C ASP A 51 8.93 0.01 2.47
N THR A 52 9.63 0.12 3.60
CA THR A 52 9.02 0.44 4.90
C THR A 52 8.37 1.82 4.87
N PHE A 53 9.11 2.87 4.52
CA PHE A 53 8.56 4.23 4.51
C PHE A 53 7.47 4.43 3.44
N ALA A 54 7.60 3.78 2.28
CA ALA A 54 6.56 3.81 1.26
C ALA A 54 5.25 3.16 1.75
N SER A 55 5.36 2.02 2.44
CA SER A 55 4.22 1.31 3.03
C SER A 55 3.56 2.15 4.13
N LEU A 56 4.34 2.73 5.04
CA LEU A 56 3.84 3.61 6.09
C LEU A 56 3.12 4.84 5.52
N LYS A 57 3.74 5.52 4.55
CA LYS A 57 3.17 6.71 3.89
C LYS A 57 1.84 6.40 3.22
N LYS A 58 1.77 5.30 2.45
CA LYS A 58 0.53 4.91 1.75
C LYS A 58 -0.57 4.51 2.71
N THR A 59 -0.25 3.76 3.74
CA THR A 59 -1.22 3.34 4.76
C THR A 59 -1.80 4.55 5.48
N CYS A 60 -0.96 5.49 5.93
CA CYS A 60 -1.43 6.74 6.53
C CYS A 60 -2.41 7.47 5.59
N ARG A 61 -2.05 7.63 4.31
CA ARG A 61 -2.91 8.30 3.31
C ARG A 61 -4.24 7.58 3.09
N LYS A 62 -4.24 6.24 3.04
CA LYS A 62 -5.47 5.44 2.85
C LYS A 62 -6.46 5.59 4.01
N HIS A 63 -5.96 5.89 5.22
CA HIS A 63 -6.79 6.10 6.41
C HIS A 63 -6.93 7.58 6.82
N GLY A 64 -6.65 8.53 5.92
CA GLY A 64 -6.83 9.96 6.20
C GLY A 64 -5.85 10.55 7.22
N MET A 65 -4.73 9.88 7.50
CA MET A 65 -3.75 10.28 8.50
C MET A 65 -2.55 11.02 7.87
N SER A 66 -2.02 12.00 8.61
CA SER A 66 -0.75 12.66 8.25
C SER A 66 0.42 11.71 8.47
N PHE A 67 1.16 11.38 7.40
CA PHE A 67 2.39 10.57 7.51
C PHE A 67 3.44 11.23 8.42
N TRP A 68 3.63 12.55 8.31
CA TRP A 68 4.57 13.28 9.15
C TRP A 68 4.11 13.32 10.61
N GLY A 69 2.81 13.50 10.85
CA GLY A 69 2.23 13.39 12.19
C GLY A 69 2.49 12.01 12.78
N TYR A 70 2.21 10.95 12.02
CA TYR A 70 2.46 9.57 12.43
C TYR A 70 3.94 9.33 12.78
N LEU A 71 4.86 9.79 11.93
CA LEU A 71 6.29 9.62 12.18
C LEU A 71 6.74 10.37 13.44
N LYS A 72 6.30 11.63 13.62
CA LYS A 72 6.58 12.41 14.84
C LYS A 72 6.03 11.72 16.09
N SER A 73 4.79 11.21 16.04
CA SER A 73 4.20 10.48 17.18
C SER A 73 5.03 9.25 17.56
N ARG A 74 5.55 8.49 16.58
CA ARG A 74 6.40 7.31 16.87
C ARG A 74 7.78 7.66 17.39
N LEU A 75 8.41 8.71 16.86
CA LEU A 75 9.77 9.11 17.25
C LEU A 75 9.81 9.89 18.57
N LEU A 76 8.83 10.77 18.78
CA LEU A 76 8.76 11.67 19.93
C LEU A 76 7.82 11.17 21.03
N LYS A 77 7.23 9.98 20.85
CA LYS A 77 6.23 9.39 21.78
C LYS A 77 5.06 10.32 22.08
N LEU A 78 4.61 11.08 21.06
CA LEU A 78 3.44 11.95 21.20
C LEU A 78 2.17 11.11 21.14
N GLU A 79 1.24 11.39 22.04
CA GLU A 79 -0.08 10.77 22.07
C GLU A 79 -1.00 11.32 20.95
N GLY A 80 -2.15 10.67 20.78
CA GLY A 80 -3.21 11.12 19.87
C GLY A 80 -3.18 10.53 18.45
N ILE A 81 -2.14 9.79 18.07
CA ILE A 81 -2.10 9.05 16.80
C ILE A 81 -2.02 7.54 17.06
N PRO A 82 -3.08 6.76 16.77
CA PRO A 82 -3.11 5.33 17.02
C PRO A 82 -2.10 4.56 16.14
N PRO A 83 -1.61 3.39 16.57
CA PRO A 83 -0.84 2.46 15.74
C PRO A 83 -1.58 2.14 14.44
N LEU A 84 -0.86 2.09 13.31
CA LEU A 84 -1.48 1.75 12.02
C LEU A 84 -2.13 0.35 12.05
N SER A 85 -1.60 -0.58 12.85
CA SER A 85 -2.19 -1.91 13.02
C SER A 85 -3.61 -1.86 13.59
N GLU A 86 -3.89 -0.95 14.52
CA GLU A 86 -5.23 -0.75 15.09
C GLU A 86 -6.16 -0.12 14.06
N VAL A 87 -5.69 0.91 13.36
CA VAL A 87 -6.45 1.58 12.30
C VAL A 87 -6.83 0.61 11.16
N ILE A 88 -5.89 -0.24 10.75
CA ILE A 88 -6.14 -1.28 9.73
C ILE A 88 -7.18 -2.28 10.22
N ARG A 89 -7.08 -2.75 11.46
CA ARG A 89 -8.05 -3.72 12.02
C ARG A 89 -9.44 -3.11 12.13
N ALA A 90 -9.55 -1.87 12.60
CA ALA A 90 -10.82 -1.16 12.69
C ALA A 90 -11.46 -0.99 11.30
N ALA A 91 -10.67 -0.57 10.31
CA ALA A 91 -11.16 -0.43 8.93
C ALA A 91 -11.61 -1.76 8.32
N ALA A 92 -10.91 -2.86 8.60
CA ALA A 92 -11.27 -4.18 8.11
C ALA A 92 -12.56 -4.73 8.75
N ALA A 93 -12.86 -4.33 9.98
CA ALA A 93 -14.10 -4.73 10.68
C ALA A 93 -15.34 -3.93 10.22
N SER A 94 -15.13 -2.78 9.56
CA SER A 94 -16.20 -1.90 9.07
C SER A 94 -16.62 -2.16 7.60
N VAL A 95 -16.02 -3.16 6.94
CA VAL A 95 -16.29 -3.57 5.56
C VAL A 95 -16.98 -4.92 5.56
#